data_AF-A0A4Q3KJK3-F1
#
_entry.id   AF-A0A4Q3KJK3-F1
#
_cell.length_a   1.000
_cell.length_b   1.000
_cell.length_c   1.000
_cell.angle_alpha   90.00
_cell.angle_beta   90.00
_cell.angle_gamma   90.00
#
_symmetry.space_group_name_H-M   'P 1'
#
loop_
_entity.id
_entity.type
_entity.pdbx_description
1 polymer ?
#
loop_
_entity_poly.entity_id
_entity_poly.type
_entity_poly.pdbx_seq_one_letter_code
_entity_poly.pdbx_strand_id
1 'polypeptide(L)'
;TWGALVDVNYARWAVRAAVAMVPAVANGLAMDDKLREAGSLTVEADYRYGLGRWGNGTLRALVYDNRAHMGVYADAVRDVRGSVGLQPDVQRTRGYRSKWGGAVSFEHNLRGNNGIFLKLGWADGRYESWAFTEIERSLAVGGQIDGALWQRRDDRIGVALLLNGIAKEHMRYLGAGGIGFIIGDGGLHYGPEGVIEGYYAWQVTSWMALTADIQGILNPGYNRDRGPLAVGAIRLHLAY
;
A
#
# COMPACT_ATOMS: atom_id res chain seq x y z
N THR A 1 1.17 9.92 -14.89
CA THR A 1 0.85 11.08 -14.05
C THR A 1 1.82 12.20 -14.33
N TRP A 2 1.35 13.45 -14.29
CA TRP A 2 2.19 14.65 -14.33
C TRP A 2 2.31 15.24 -12.92
N GLY A 3 3.45 15.83 -12.59
CA GLY A 3 3.68 16.40 -11.27
C GLY A 3 5.01 17.14 -11.16
N ALA A 4 5.25 17.73 -10.00
CA ALA A 4 6.49 18.40 -9.64
C ALA A 4 6.93 17.94 -8.25
N LEU A 5 8.23 17.83 -8.05
CA LEU A 5 8.85 17.41 -6.79
C LEU A 5 10.01 18.34 -6.45
N VAL A 6 10.11 18.71 -5.18
CA VAL A 6 11.24 19.40 -4.59
C VAL A 6 11.87 18.47 -3.56
N ASP A 7 13.18 18.26 -3.63
CA ASP A 7 13.97 17.46 -2.69
C ASP A 7 15.07 18.33 -2.09
N VAL A 8 15.10 18.40 -0.76
CA VAL A 8 16.20 18.96 0.01
C VAL A 8 16.89 17.82 0.74
N ASN A 9 18.09 17.47 0.31
CA ASN A 9 18.79 16.28 0.77
C ASN A 9 20.16 16.61 1.39
N TYR A 10 20.34 16.21 2.64
CA TYR A 10 21.58 16.29 3.39
C TYR A 10 22.02 14.89 3.84
N ALA A 11 23.26 14.78 4.33
CA ALA A 11 23.84 13.49 4.72
C ALA A 11 22.96 12.69 5.71
N ARG A 12 22.36 13.37 6.70
CA ARG A 12 21.58 12.73 7.77
C ARG A 12 20.07 12.84 7.63
N TRP A 13 19.57 13.68 6.74
CA TRP A 13 18.13 13.88 6.60
C TRP A 13 17.79 14.36 5.21
N ALA A 14 16.56 14.10 4.78
CA ALA A 14 16.02 14.67 3.56
C ALA A 14 14.55 15.04 3.78
N VAL A 15 14.08 16.07 3.11
CA VAL A 15 12.67 16.44 3.05
C VAL A 15 12.27 16.58 1.60
N ARG A 16 11.17 15.93 1.23
CA ARG A 16 10.60 15.95 -0.12
C ARG A 16 9.18 16.42 -0.05
N ALA A 17 8.80 17.27 -1.00
CA ALA A 17 7.42 17.63 -1.24
C ALA A 17 7.10 17.40 -2.72
N ALA A 18 5.97 16.79 -2.99
CA ALA A 18 5.51 16.50 -4.35
C ALA A 18 4.06 16.91 -4.52
N VAL A 19 3.76 17.50 -5.66
CA VAL A 19 2.40 17.68 -6.17
C VAL A 19 2.24 16.87 -7.44
N ALA A 20 1.13 16.18 -7.59
CA ALA A 20 0.86 15.38 -8.79
C ALA A 20 -0.61 15.37 -9.16
N MET A 21 -0.90 15.15 -10.45
CA MET A 21 -2.25 14.90 -10.91
C MET A 21 -2.76 13.55 -10.39
N VAL A 22 -4.07 13.45 -10.21
CA VAL A 22 -4.77 12.21 -9.87
C VAL A 22 -5.60 11.73 -11.06
N PRO A 23 -6.00 10.44 -11.13
CA PRO A 23 -6.94 9.95 -12.14
C PRO A 23 -8.28 10.71 -12.15
N ALA A 24 -8.89 10.87 -13.32
CA ALA A 24 -10.22 11.49 -13.50
C ALA A 24 -11.36 10.59 -12.99
N VAL A 25 -11.14 9.29 -12.99
CA VAL A 25 -12.05 8.28 -12.43
C VAL A 25 -11.25 7.32 -11.56
N ALA A 26 -11.90 6.67 -10.60
CA ALA A 26 -11.26 5.70 -9.72
C ALA A 26 -10.47 4.65 -10.54
N ASN A 27 -9.17 4.53 -10.24
CA ASN A 27 -8.20 3.64 -10.87
C ASN A 27 -8.08 3.78 -12.40
N GLY A 28 -8.43 4.95 -12.96
CA GLY A 28 -8.35 5.24 -14.39
C GLY A 28 -6.97 5.69 -14.88
N LEU A 29 -6.76 5.60 -16.19
CA LEU A 29 -5.51 6.05 -16.85
C LEU A 29 -5.50 7.55 -17.14
N ALA A 30 -6.65 8.12 -17.51
CA ALA A 30 -6.78 9.54 -17.79
C ALA A 30 -6.67 10.35 -16.49
N MET A 31 -5.86 11.41 -16.50
CA MET A 31 -5.68 12.29 -15.34
C MET A 31 -6.77 13.36 -15.31
N ASP A 32 -7.19 13.79 -14.11
CA ASP A 32 -8.14 14.89 -13.93
C ASP A 32 -7.46 16.23 -14.25
N ASP A 33 -7.98 16.94 -15.25
CA ASP A 33 -7.44 18.21 -15.73
C ASP A 33 -7.88 19.42 -14.88
N LYS A 34 -8.79 19.24 -13.91
CA LYS A 34 -9.21 20.29 -12.98
C LYS A 34 -8.21 20.48 -11.84
N LEU A 35 -7.00 20.93 -12.18
CA LEU A 35 -5.85 21.06 -11.27
C LEU A 35 -6.09 21.85 -9.97
N ARG A 36 -7.13 22.69 -9.91
CA ARG A 36 -7.51 23.45 -8.70
C ARG A 36 -8.34 22.62 -7.72
N GLU A 37 -9.04 21.61 -8.23
CA GLU A 37 -9.99 20.75 -7.49
C GLU A 37 -9.44 19.33 -7.30
N ALA A 38 -8.57 18.89 -8.20
CA ALA A 38 -7.98 17.56 -8.24
C ALA A 38 -6.45 17.62 -8.24
N GLY A 39 -5.85 16.80 -7.39
CA GLY A 39 -4.40 16.69 -7.27
C GLY A 39 -4.00 16.10 -5.93
N SER A 40 -2.75 15.65 -5.83
CA SER A 40 -2.16 15.22 -4.58
C SER A 40 -1.10 16.21 -4.12
N LEU A 41 -0.98 16.34 -2.80
CA LEU A 41 0.18 16.89 -2.13
C LEU A 41 0.73 15.81 -1.19
N THR A 42 2.01 15.49 -1.34
CA THR A 42 2.70 14.53 -0.47
C THR A 42 3.94 15.19 0.09
N VAL A 43 4.15 15.06 1.40
CA VAL A 43 5.38 15.50 2.08
C VAL A 43 5.98 14.32 2.80
N GLU A 44 7.27 14.08 2.57
CA GLU A 44 8.05 12.99 3.16
C GLU A 44 9.29 13.57 3.84
N ALA A 45 9.63 13.05 5.01
CA ALA A 45 10.87 13.36 5.72
C ALA A 45 11.60 12.08 6.11
N ASP A 46 12.89 12.06 5.83
CA ASP A 46 13.82 10.98 6.17
C ASP A 46 14.81 11.43 7.23
N TYR A 47 15.13 10.54 8.17
CA TYR A 47 16.27 10.65 9.06
C TYR A 47 17.13 9.39 8.97
N ARG A 48 18.41 9.57 8.65
CA ARG A 48 19.40 8.50 8.46
C ARG A 48 20.34 8.46 9.65
N TYR A 49 20.50 7.28 10.22
CA TYR A 49 21.37 7.04 11.36
C TYR A 49 22.36 5.91 11.08
N GLY A 50 23.47 5.92 11.81
CA GLY A 50 24.47 4.86 11.77
C GLY A 50 24.84 4.45 13.19
N LEU A 51 24.92 3.14 13.42
CA LEU A 51 25.24 2.52 14.71
C LEU A 51 26.62 1.82 14.65
N GLY A 52 27.54 2.36 13.86
CA GLY A 52 28.87 1.80 13.65
C GLY A 52 28.80 0.37 13.11
N ARG A 53 29.39 -0.59 13.85
CA ARG A 53 29.39 -2.02 13.47
C ARG A 53 28.00 -2.66 13.40
N TRP A 54 27.00 -2.03 14.02
CA TRP A 54 25.63 -2.55 14.05
C TRP A 54 24.81 -2.16 12.82
N GLY A 55 25.38 -1.39 11.89
CA GLY A 55 24.74 -1.06 10.62
C GLY A 55 24.11 0.33 10.59
N ASN A 56 23.38 0.60 9.50
CA ASN A 56 22.78 1.90 9.22
C ASN A 56 21.27 1.74 9.05
N GLY A 57 20.51 2.78 9.37
CA GLY A 57 19.08 2.75 9.15
C GLY A 57 18.49 4.09 8.77
N THR A 58 17.23 4.02 8.35
CA THR A 58 16.44 5.17 7.94
C THR A 58 15.09 5.10 8.64
N LEU A 59 14.73 6.20 9.30
CA LEU A 59 13.38 6.51 9.71
C LEU A 59 12.76 7.41 8.67
N ARG A 60 11.51 7.15 8.30
CA ARG A 60 10.77 7.96 7.35
C ARG A 60 9.37 8.19 7.86
N ALA A 61 8.89 9.42 7.67
CA ALA A 61 7.50 9.79 7.90
C ALA A 61 6.97 10.48 6.65
N LEU A 62 5.73 10.19 6.29
CA LEU A 62 5.05 10.72 5.13
C LEU A 62 3.64 11.13 5.51
N VAL A 63 3.18 12.25 4.97
CA VAL A 63 1.77 12.68 5.00
C VAL A 63 1.34 13.06 3.59
N TYR A 64 0.07 12.86 3.29
CA TYR A 64 -0.50 13.25 2.01
C TYR A 64 -1.92 13.82 2.14
N ASP A 65 -2.29 14.66 1.19
CA ASP A 65 -3.66 15.12 0.90
C ASP A 65 -3.95 14.85 -0.57
N ASN A 66 -4.90 13.95 -0.83
CA ASN A 66 -5.36 13.63 -2.18
C ASN A 66 -6.73 14.25 -2.40
N ARG A 67 -6.83 15.15 -3.38
CA ARG A 67 -8.08 15.75 -3.82
C ARG A 67 -8.53 15.11 -5.11
N ALA A 68 -9.74 14.59 -5.11
CA ALA A 68 -10.32 13.90 -6.27
C ALA A 68 -11.85 13.91 -6.19
N HIS A 69 -12.51 13.51 -7.28
CA HIS A 69 -13.97 13.47 -7.39
C HIS A 69 -14.57 12.23 -6.69
N MET A 70 -14.29 12.07 -5.40
CA MET A 70 -14.60 10.89 -4.57
C MET A 70 -16.00 10.96 -3.96
N GLY A 71 -16.66 9.80 -3.84
CA GLY A 71 -17.89 9.66 -3.05
C GLY A 71 -17.63 9.53 -1.56
N VAL A 72 -18.70 9.59 -0.76
CA VAL A 72 -18.69 9.40 0.70
C VAL A 72 -19.42 8.11 1.02
N TYR A 73 -18.71 7.15 1.61
CA TYR A 73 -19.28 5.84 1.93
C TYR A 73 -20.52 5.94 2.83
N ALA A 74 -20.48 6.81 3.84
CA ALA A 74 -21.59 7.00 4.77
C ALA A 74 -22.85 7.58 4.10
N ASP A 75 -22.68 8.47 3.12
CA ASP A 75 -23.80 9.04 2.37
C ASP A 75 -24.42 7.98 1.46
N ALA A 76 -23.60 7.17 0.79
CA ALA A 76 -24.08 6.10 -0.09
C ALA A 76 -24.91 5.05 0.66
N VAL A 77 -24.47 4.68 1.87
CA VAL A 77 -25.23 3.77 2.75
C VAL A 77 -26.53 4.41 3.24
N ARG A 78 -26.53 5.72 3.50
CA ARG A 78 -27.74 6.44 3.93
C ARG A 78 -28.80 6.49 2.82
N ASP A 79 -28.38 6.66 1.56
CA ASP A 79 -29.29 6.82 0.41
C ASP A 79 -30.19 5.60 0.15
N VAL A 80 -29.77 4.41 0.58
CA VAL A 80 -30.53 3.17 0.41
C VAL A 80 -31.18 2.67 1.71
N ARG A 81 -31.01 3.38 2.82
CA ARG A 81 -31.53 2.96 4.12
C ARG A 81 -33.06 2.86 4.09
N GLY A 82 -33.58 1.68 4.45
CA GLY A 82 -35.03 1.40 4.46
C GLY A 82 -35.61 1.01 3.10
N SER A 83 -34.79 0.96 2.05
CA SER A 83 -35.19 0.43 0.74
C SER A 83 -34.87 -1.06 0.64
N VAL A 84 -35.84 -1.87 0.23
CA VAL A 84 -35.63 -3.31 0.03
C VAL A 84 -35.01 -3.54 -1.34
N GLY A 85 -33.88 -4.25 -1.39
CA GLY A 85 -33.22 -4.67 -2.65
C GLY A 85 -32.36 -3.60 -3.33
N LEU A 86 -32.18 -2.42 -2.74
CA LEU A 86 -31.24 -1.41 -3.25
C LEU A 86 -29.86 -1.55 -2.59
N GLN A 87 -28.81 -1.57 -3.42
CA GLN A 87 -27.42 -1.55 -2.98
C GLN A 87 -26.88 -0.11 -2.97
N PRO A 88 -26.02 0.25 -1.99
CA PRO A 88 -25.43 1.58 -1.95
C PRO A 88 -24.43 1.76 -3.09
N ASP A 89 -24.53 2.90 -3.78
CA ASP A 89 -23.62 3.28 -4.86
C ASP A 89 -22.85 4.55 -4.47
N VAL A 90 -21.57 4.39 -4.17
CA VAL A 90 -20.70 5.49 -3.76
C VAL A 90 -20.51 6.53 -4.88
N GLN A 91 -20.63 6.13 -6.14
CA GLN A 91 -20.44 7.02 -7.28
C GLN A 91 -21.49 8.14 -7.35
N ARG A 92 -22.69 7.88 -6.83
CA ARG A 92 -23.80 8.86 -6.77
C ARG A 92 -23.56 10.00 -5.77
N THR A 93 -22.58 9.84 -4.89
CA THR A 93 -22.24 10.81 -3.83
C THR A 93 -20.95 11.58 -4.12
N ARG A 94 -20.39 11.39 -5.32
CA ARG A 94 -19.11 11.97 -5.73
C ARG A 94 -19.15 13.49 -5.76
N GLY A 95 -18.05 14.07 -5.31
CA GLY A 95 -17.72 15.48 -5.41
C GLY A 95 -16.23 15.66 -5.19
N TYR A 96 -15.68 16.83 -5.49
CA TYR A 96 -14.27 17.11 -5.20
C TYR A 96 -14.04 17.21 -3.69
N ARG A 97 -13.24 16.29 -3.16
CA ARG A 97 -13.03 16.07 -1.72
C ARG A 97 -11.58 15.75 -1.42
N SER A 98 -11.15 16.05 -0.19
CA SER A 98 -9.80 15.74 0.33
C SER A 98 -9.81 14.43 1.12
N LYS A 99 -9.00 13.46 0.70
CA LYS A 99 -8.66 12.25 1.45
C LYS A 99 -7.19 12.35 1.89
N TRP A 100 -6.95 12.38 3.19
CA TRP A 100 -5.62 12.52 3.75
C TRP A 100 -5.22 11.28 4.53
N GLY A 101 -3.91 11.13 4.71
CA GLY A 101 -3.32 10.03 5.44
C GLY A 101 -1.83 10.20 5.61
N GLY A 102 -1.18 9.13 6.04
CA GLY A 102 0.25 9.13 6.25
C GLY A 102 0.79 7.74 6.50
N ALA A 103 2.12 7.67 6.53
CA ALA A 103 2.86 6.46 6.81
C ALA A 103 4.12 6.78 7.60
N VAL A 104 4.57 5.80 8.37
CA VAL A 104 5.91 5.79 8.93
C VAL A 104 6.62 4.51 8.54
N SER A 105 7.91 4.58 8.28
CA SER A 105 8.72 3.40 8.03
C SER A 105 10.07 3.46 8.72
N PHE A 106 10.56 2.29 9.06
CA PHE A 106 11.86 2.03 9.64
C PHE A 106 12.53 0.97 8.79
N GLU A 107 13.77 1.21 8.40
CA GLU A 107 14.62 0.23 7.72
C GLU A 107 15.97 0.21 8.43
N HIS A 108 16.51 -0.98 8.67
CA HIS A 108 17.82 -1.15 9.29
C HIS A 108 18.62 -2.21 8.54
N ASN A 109 19.69 -1.75 7.90
CA ASN A 109 20.64 -2.56 7.16
C ASN A 109 21.76 -2.99 8.10
N LEU A 110 21.92 -4.30 8.21
CA LEU A 110 23.01 -4.95 8.93
C LEU A 110 24.20 -5.16 7.96
N ARG A 111 25.24 -5.86 8.41
CA ARG A 111 26.40 -6.20 7.55
C ARG A 111 25.94 -7.03 6.35
N GLY A 112 26.56 -6.85 5.19
CA GLY A 112 26.22 -7.59 3.98
C GLY A 112 24.87 -7.13 3.41
N ASN A 113 24.09 -8.05 2.85
CA ASN A 113 22.74 -7.74 2.33
C ASN A 113 21.64 -8.12 3.33
N ASN A 114 21.98 -8.15 4.63
CA ASN A 114 21.06 -8.48 5.70
C ASN A 114 20.31 -7.23 6.18
N GLY A 115 19.03 -7.33 6.50
CA GLY A 115 18.29 -6.18 7.01
C GLY A 115 16.87 -6.48 7.44
N ILE A 116 16.25 -5.53 8.14
CA ILE A 116 14.87 -5.58 8.59
C ILE A 116 14.13 -4.29 8.24
N PHE A 117 12.81 -4.38 8.15
CA PHE A 117 11.96 -3.22 7.94
C PHE A 117 10.65 -3.32 8.72
N LEU A 118 10.06 -2.16 8.97
CA LEU A 118 8.69 -1.97 9.46
C LEU A 118 8.06 -0.81 8.68
N LYS A 119 6.82 -0.96 8.23
CA LYS A 119 6.02 0.08 7.60
C LYS A 119 4.64 0.09 8.25
N LEU A 120 4.16 1.27 8.63
CA LEU A 120 2.81 1.49 9.14
C LEU A 120 2.14 2.55 8.27
N GLY A 121 0.91 2.30 7.86
CA GLY A 121 0.15 3.18 6.99
C GLY A 121 -1.27 3.39 7.50
N TRP A 122 -1.78 4.62 7.31
CA TRP A 122 -3.11 5.00 7.72
C TRP A 122 -3.72 6.02 6.72
N ALA A 123 -5.02 5.91 6.50
CA ALA A 123 -5.82 6.88 5.75
C ALA A 123 -7.15 7.16 6.47
N ASP A 124 -7.78 8.31 6.23
CA ASP A 124 -9.03 8.67 6.93
C ASP A 124 -10.20 7.69 6.67
N GLY A 125 -10.24 7.08 5.47
CA GLY A 125 -11.22 6.09 5.03
C GLY A 125 -12.68 6.54 5.02
N ARG A 126 -12.92 7.86 4.90
CA ARG A 126 -14.27 8.43 4.77
C ARG A 126 -14.78 8.40 3.32
N TYR A 127 -13.85 8.53 2.39
CA TYR A 127 -14.12 8.72 0.98
C TYR A 127 -13.74 7.48 0.17
N GLU A 128 -14.44 7.33 -0.95
CA GLU A 128 -14.18 6.35 -1.99
C GLU A 128 -12.68 6.20 -2.25
N SER A 129 -12.21 4.96 -2.25
CA SER A 129 -10.84 4.68 -2.65
C SER A 129 -10.65 5.04 -4.13
N TRP A 130 -9.52 5.69 -4.46
CA TRP A 130 -9.38 6.36 -5.76
C TRP A 130 -8.32 5.76 -6.67
N ALA A 131 -7.23 5.22 -6.13
CA ALA A 131 -6.16 4.63 -6.93
C ALA A 131 -5.49 3.48 -6.16
N PHE A 132 -5.03 2.47 -6.91
CA PHE A 132 -4.34 1.28 -6.39
C PHE A 132 -5.21 0.39 -5.49
N THR A 133 -4.63 -0.28 -4.51
CA THR A 133 -5.36 -1.21 -3.65
C THR A 133 -6.19 -0.46 -2.60
N GLU A 134 -7.40 -0.95 -2.34
CA GLU A 134 -8.31 -0.39 -1.35
C GLU A 134 -7.86 -0.72 0.08
N ILE A 135 -6.91 0.05 0.64
CA ILE A 135 -6.36 -0.13 1.99
C ILE A 135 -6.38 1.21 2.75
N GLU A 136 -6.83 1.21 4.00
CA GLU A 136 -6.75 2.39 4.88
C GLU A 136 -5.99 2.17 6.18
N ARG A 137 -5.65 0.92 6.51
CA ARG A 137 -4.79 0.53 7.62
C ARG A 137 -3.81 -0.49 7.08
N SER A 138 -2.51 -0.26 7.27
CA SER A 138 -1.50 -1.20 6.81
C SER A 138 -0.39 -1.32 7.83
N LEU A 139 0.06 -2.54 8.06
CA LEU A 139 1.28 -2.89 8.75
C LEU A 139 2.05 -3.86 7.84
N ALA A 140 3.32 -3.60 7.64
CA ALA A 140 4.23 -4.55 6.98
C ALA A 140 5.52 -4.64 7.79
N VAL A 141 5.96 -5.85 8.10
CA VAL A 141 7.20 -6.11 8.82
C VAL A 141 7.92 -7.28 8.16
N GLY A 142 9.23 -7.20 8.06
CA GLY A 142 9.98 -8.27 7.44
C GLY A 142 11.48 -8.05 7.51
N GLY A 143 12.19 -8.96 6.88
CA GLY A 143 13.63 -8.90 6.76
C GLY A 143 14.16 -9.89 5.75
N GLN A 144 15.44 -9.75 5.47
CA GLN A 144 16.16 -10.63 4.58
C GLN A 144 17.55 -10.93 5.12
N ILE A 145 18.09 -12.07 4.71
CA ILE A 145 19.50 -12.40 4.90
C ILE A 145 20.15 -12.82 3.59
N ASP A 146 21.46 -12.57 3.51
CA ASP A 146 22.30 -13.06 2.42
C ASP A 146 22.68 -14.53 2.61
N GLY A 147 23.09 -15.17 1.52
CA GLY A 147 23.43 -16.59 1.52
C GLY A 147 24.81 -16.95 2.01
N ALA A 148 25.45 -16.12 2.84
CA ALA A 148 26.75 -16.45 3.42
C ALA A 148 26.74 -17.79 4.19
N LEU A 149 25.62 -18.13 4.84
CA LEU A 149 25.47 -19.38 5.61
C LEU A 149 25.52 -20.64 4.74
N TRP A 150 25.16 -20.56 3.45
CA TRP A 150 25.21 -21.67 2.49
C TRP A 150 26.15 -21.37 1.31
N GLN A 151 27.17 -20.53 1.55
CA GLN A 151 28.25 -20.21 0.60
C GLN A 151 27.78 -19.56 -0.72
N ARG A 152 26.62 -18.90 -0.72
CA ARG A 152 26.11 -18.12 -1.85
C ARG A 152 25.82 -16.69 -1.42
N ARG A 153 26.88 -15.90 -1.18
CA ARG A 153 26.78 -14.54 -0.62
C ARG A 153 25.92 -13.57 -1.46
N ASP A 154 25.74 -13.85 -2.74
CA ASP A 154 24.92 -13.02 -3.63
C ASP A 154 23.44 -13.46 -3.65
N ASP A 155 23.14 -14.65 -3.13
CA ASP A 155 21.77 -15.12 -2.95
C ASP A 155 21.13 -14.45 -1.73
N ARG A 156 19.80 -14.36 -1.74
CA ARG A 156 19.02 -13.76 -0.65
C ARG A 156 17.81 -14.61 -0.33
N ILE A 157 17.49 -14.72 0.95
CA ILE A 157 16.21 -15.24 1.42
C ILE A 157 15.52 -14.17 2.26
N GLY A 158 14.22 -13.99 2.07
CA GLY A 158 13.45 -12.99 2.78
C GLY A 158 12.11 -13.53 3.26
N VAL A 159 11.59 -12.89 4.31
CA VAL A 159 10.26 -13.14 4.85
C VAL A 159 9.59 -11.81 5.22
N ALA A 160 8.30 -11.70 4.96
CA ALA A 160 7.49 -10.55 5.34
C ALA A 160 6.12 -10.98 5.82
N LEU A 161 5.56 -10.18 6.72
CA LEU A 161 4.19 -10.25 7.20
C LEU A 161 3.52 -8.92 6.91
N LEU A 162 2.33 -8.97 6.32
CA LEU A 162 1.50 -7.81 6.04
C LEU A 162 0.13 -8.01 6.70
N LEU A 163 -0.39 -6.95 7.30
CA LEU A 163 -1.74 -6.87 7.83
C LEU A 163 -2.39 -5.62 7.27
N ASN A 164 -3.41 -5.81 6.43
CA ASN A 164 -4.15 -4.74 5.79
C ASN A 164 -5.59 -4.71 6.30
N GLY A 165 -6.16 -3.51 6.34
CA GLY A 165 -7.55 -3.30 6.69
C GLY A 165 -8.13 -2.06 6.04
N ILE A 166 -9.45 -2.03 6.00
CA ILE A 166 -10.22 -0.89 5.54
C ILE A 166 -10.82 -0.12 6.73
N ALA A 167 -11.27 1.12 6.51
CA ALA A 167 -11.89 1.90 7.56
C ALA A 167 -13.34 1.49 7.82
N LYS A 168 -13.87 1.86 9.00
CA LYS A 168 -15.22 1.46 9.45
C LYS A 168 -16.33 1.85 8.48
N GLU A 169 -16.28 3.05 7.88
CA GLU A 169 -17.32 3.46 6.92
C GLU A 169 -17.22 2.68 5.61
N HIS A 170 -16.01 2.33 5.18
CA HIS A 170 -15.80 1.45 4.05
C HIS A 170 -16.31 0.02 4.33
N MET A 171 -16.04 -0.53 5.52
CA MET A 171 -16.59 -1.82 5.96
C MET A 171 -18.12 -1.82 5.92
N ARG A 172 -18.74 -0.74 6.39
CA ARG A 172 -20.21 -0.58 6.38
C ARG A 172 -20.77 -0.51 4.96
N TYR A 173 -20.08 0.19 4.07
CA TYR A 173 -20.46 0.29 2.67
C TYR A 173 -20.47 -1.09 1.99
N LEU A 174 -19.36 -1.84 2.09
CA LEU A 174 -19.28 -3.19 1.52
C LEU A 174 -20.21 -4.18 2.25
N GLY A 175 -20.37 -4.02 3.56
CA GLY A 175 -21.31 -4.80 4.39
C GLY A 175 -22.77 -4.63 3.97
N ALA A 176 -23.13 -3.45 3.47
CA ALA A 176 -24.45 -3.16 2.92
C ALA A 176 -24.59 -3.57 1.43
N GLY A 177 -23.61 -4.30 0.88
CA GLY A 177 -23.61 -4.77 -0.49
C GLY A 177 -23.09 -3.76 -1.53
N GLY A 178 -22.45 -2.68 -1.07
CA GLY A 178 -21.70 -1.80 -1.94
C GLY A 178 -20.52 -2.50 -2.59
N ILE A 179 -20.08 -1.97 -3.74
CA ILE A 179 -18.94 -2.49 -4.51
C ILE A 179 -17.96 -1.34 -4.74
N GLY A 180 -16.72 -1.55 -4.30
CA GLY A 180 -15.58 -0.69 -4.63
C GLY A 180 -15.10 -0.90 -6.06
N PHE A 181 -13.94 -0.33 -6.41
CA PHE A 181 -13.40 -0.50 -7.76
C PHE A 181 -12.54 -1.77 -7.91
N ILE A 182 -12.12 -2.38 -6.79
CA ILE A 182 -11.46 -3.71 -6.76
C ILE A 182 -12.25 -4.71 -5.93
N ILE A 183 -12.84 -4.30 -4.80
CA ILE A 183 -13.44 -5.22 -3.82
C ILE A 183 -14.97 -5.07 -3.72
N GLY A 184 -15.68 -6.19 -3.61
CA GLY A 184 -17.13 -6.22 -3.39
C GLY A 184 -17.70 -7.62 -3.58
N ASP A 185 -18.44 -8.11 -2.59
CA ASP A 185 -19.02 -9.47 -2.58
C ASP A 185 -20.55 -9.46 -2.40
N GLY A 186 -21.21 -8.30 -2.54
CA GLY A 186 -22.63 -8.14 -2.21
C GLY A 186 -22.95 -8.19 -0.70
N GLY A 187 -21.96 -8.52 0.14
CA GLY A 187 -21.98 -8.42 1.60
C GLY A 187 -20.61 -8.77 2.18
N LEU A 188 -20.16 -8.03 3.19
CA LEU A 188 -18.83 -8.19 3.79
C LEU A 188 -18.90 -8.84 5.17
N HIS A 189 -18.36 -10.06 5.30
CA HIS A 189 -18.02 -10.67 6.59
C HIS A 189 -16.57 -10.29 6.95
N TYR A 190 -16.41 -9.12 7.57
CA TYR A 190 -15.12 -8.49 7.73
C TYR A 190 -14.09 -9.29 8.56
N GLY A 191 -12.88 -9.40 8.03
CA GLY A 191 -11.66 -9.72 8.75
C GLY A 191 -10.47 -9.01 8.09
N PRO A 192 -9.48 -8.49 8.84
CA PRO A 192 -8.27 -7.94 8.23
C PRO A 192 -7.62 -8.95 7.28
N GLU A 193 -7.09 -8.46 6.17
CA GLU A 193 -6.34 -9.29 5.23
C GLU A 193 -4.92 -9.47 5.80
N GLY A 194 -4.50 -10.72 5.96
CA GLY A 194 -3.16 -11.05 6.42
C GLY A 194 -2.37 -11.74 5.31
N VAL A 195 -1.13 -11.31 5.08
CA VAL A 195 -0.25 -11.95 4.10
C VAL A 195 1.05 -12.35 4.78
N ILE A 196 1.50 -13.57 4.56
CA ILE A 196 2.87 -13.99 4.82
C ILE A 196 3.53 -14.27 3.47
N GLU A 197 4.70 -13.70 3.23
CA GLU A 197 5.49 -13.91 2.02
C GLU A 197 6.86 -14.45 2.42
N GLY A 198 7.36 -15.42 1.65
CA GLY A 198 8.73 -15.90 1.74
C GLY A 198 9.30 -16.11 0.34
N TYR A 199 10.51 -15.63 0.12
CA TYR A 199 11.17 -15.76 -1.18
C TYR A 199 12.62 -16.22 -1.04
N TYR A 200 13.13 -16.86 -2.10
CA TYR A 200 14.55 -17.11 -2.31
C TYR A 200 14.98 -16.57 -3.67
N ALA A 201 15.89 -15.60 -3.67
CA ALA A 201 16.51 -15.03 -4.86
C ALA A 201 17.87 -15.69 -5.09
N TRP A 202 17.95 -16.49 -6.13
CA TRP A 202 19.17 -17.11 -6.63
C TRP A 202 19.87 -16.18 -7.62
N GLN A 203 21.07 -15.72 -7.27
CA GLN A 203 21.90 -14.95 -8.19
C GLN A 203 22.63 -15.93 -9.11
N VAL A 204 22.19 -15.98 -10.37
CA VAL A 204 22.73 -16.92 -11.36
C VAL A 204 23.99 -16.35 -11.99
N THR A 205 23.97 -15.07 -12.35
CA THR A 205 25.11 -14.30 -12.86
C THR A 205 25.07 -12.88 -12.28
N SER A 206 26.05 -12.03 -12.53
CA SER A 206 26.01 -10.63 -12.07
C SER A 206 24.85 -9.80 -12.66
N TRP A 207 24.28 -10.22 -13.79
CA TRP A 207 23.21 -9.53 -14.52
C TRP A 207 21.87 -10.28 -14.49
N MET A 208 21.82 -11.48 -13.90
CA MET A 208 20.62 -12.33 -13.86
C MET A 208 20.37 -12.92 -12.47
N ALA A 209 19.14 -12.74 -11.99
CA ALA A 209 18.65 -13.39 -10.78
C ALA A 209 17.30 -14.06 -11.03
N LEU A 210 17.12 -15.26 -10.47
CA LEU A 210 15.86 -15.98 -10.46
C LEU A 210 15.33 -16.04 -9.04
N THR A 211 14.09 -15.62 -8.82
CA THR A 211 13.47 -15.63 -7.49
C THR A 211 12.28 -16.57 -7.49
N ALA A 212 12.24 -17.50 -6.53
CA ALA A 212 11.04 -18.25 -6.20
C ALA A 212 10.37 -17.61 -4.98
N ASP A 213 9.05 -17.48 -5.03
CA ASP A 213 8.25 -16.79 -4.03
C ASP A 213 7.02 -17.62 -3.66
N ILE A 214 6.65 -17.61 -2.38
CA ILE A 214 5.42 -18.21 -1.87
C ILE A 214 4.73 -17.25 -0.90
N GLN A 215 3.42 -17.09 -1.11
CA GLN A 215 2.58 -16.22 -0.30
C GLN A 215 1.40 -17.00 0.26
N GLY A 216 1.11 -16.82 1.54
CA GLY A 216 -0.14 -17.24 2.17
C GLY A 216 -0.97 -16.00 2.49
N ILE A 217 -2.20 -15.95 1.98
CA ILE A 217 -3.12 -14.81 2.13
C ILE A 217 -4.34 -15.29 2.92
N LEU A 218 -4.67 -14.60 4.00
CA LEU A 218 -5.84 -14.84 4.84
C LEU A 218 -6.85 -13.71 4.65
N ASN A 219 -8.14 -14.06 4.50
CA ASN A 219 -9.24 -13.13 4.23
C ASN A 219 -8.97 -12.18 3.04
N PRO A 220 -8.71 -12.69 1.82
CA PRO A 220 -8.43 -11.85 0.65
C PRO A 220 -9.50 -10.77 0.44
N GLY A 221 -9.11 -9.51 0.24
CA GLY A 221 -10.03 -8.36 0.16
C GLY A 221 -10.95 -8.23 1.37
N TYR A 222 -10.41 -8.55 2.56
CA TYR A 222 -11.01 -8.35 3.88
C TYR A 222 -12.23 -9.21 4.21
N ASN A 223 -12.52 -10.24 3.41
CA ASN A 223 -13.68 -11.09 3.60
C ASN A 223 -13.27 -12.48 4.11
N ARG A 224 -13.79 -12.87 5.28
CA ARG A 224 -13.53 -14.17 5.90
C ARG A 224 -14.05 -15.34 5.08
N ASP A 225 -15.07 -15.09 4.25
CA ASP A 225 -15.72 -16.12 3.46
C ASP A 225 -14.88 -16.55 2.24
N ARG A 226 -13.80 -15.82 1.91
CA ARG A 226 -12.87 -16.17 0.82
C ARG A 226 -11.78 -17.17 1.22
N GLY A 227 -11.66 -17.49 2.51
CA GLY A 227 -10.72 -18.47 3.04
C GLY A 227 -9.24 -18.07 2.89
N PRO A 228 -8.30 -18.89 3.41
CA PRO A 228 -6.89 -18.70 3.11
C PRO A 228 -6.58 -19.19 1.68
N LEU A 229 -5.69 -18.49 0.99
CA LEU A 229 -5.21 -18.86 -0.35
C LEU A 229 -3.67 -18.85 -0.37
N ALA A 230 -3.07 -19.74 -1.16
CA ALA A 230 -1.63 -19.78 -1.36
C ALA A 230 -1.28 -19.43 -2.82
N VAL A 231 -0.29 -18.56 -3.00
CA VAL A 231 0.22 -18.16 -4.33
C VAL A 231 1.69 -18.55 -4.40
N GLY A 232 2.08 -19.23 -5.48
CA GLY A 232 3.48 -19.44 -5.83
C GLY A 232 3.84 -18.60 -7.05
N ALA A 233 5.02 -17.98 -7.05
CA ALA A 233 5.50 -17.19 -8.18
C ALA A 233 6.98 -17.43 -8.46
N ILE A 234 7.37 -17.20 -9.71
CA ILE A 234 8.76 -17.15 -10.15
C ILE A 234 8.99 -15.80 -10.82
N ARG A 235 10.06 -15.09 -10.43
CA ARG A 235 10.44 -13.80 -10.99
C ARG A 235 11.85 -13.87 -11.56
N LEU A 236 12.01 -13.43 -12.81
CA LEU A 236 13.30 -13.23 -13.46
C LEU A 236 13.67 -11.75 -13.42
N HIS A 237 14.85 -11.43 -12.90
CA HIS A 237 15.42 -10.09 -12.95
C HIS A 237 16.64 -10.09 -13.86
N LEU A 238 16.65 -9.15 -14.83
CA LEU A 238 17.74 -8.94 -15.79
C LEU A 238 18.18 -7.47 -15.71
N ALA A 239 19.47 -7.24 -15.47
CA ALA A 239 20.08 -5.91 -15.45
C ALA A 239 21.33 -5.92 -16.32
N TYR A 240 21.25 -5.28 -17.49
CA TYR A 240 22.32 -5.22 -18.49
C TYR A 240 23.01 -3.85 -18.51
#